data_AF-A0A957L0W3-F1
#
_entry.id   AF-A0A957L0W3-F1
#
_cell.length_a   1.000
_cell.length_b   1.000
_cell.length_c   1.000
_cell.angle_alpha   90.00
_cell.angle_beta   90.00
_cell.angle_gamma   90.00
#
_symmetry.space_group_name_H-M   'P 1'
#
loop_
_entity.id
_entity.type
_entity.pdbx_description
1 polymer ?
#
loop_
_entity_poly.entity_id
_entity_poly.type
_entity_poly.pdbx_seq_one_letter_code
_entity_poly.pdbx_strand_id
1 'polypeptide(L)'
;MSRVNPPFRADHVGSLLRPPEVLQARVQFRQGEIDAAALRAVEDNAIAAMVKKVESLGMQAVTDGEFRREFFHLDFLKQLAGVSVTGGIEANPSAPPADDGMQPPKLSV
;
A
#
# COMPACT_ATOMS: atom_id res chain seq x y z
N MET A 1 23.92 35.44 -7.48
CA MET A 1 22.69 34.62 -7.38
C MET A 1 22.18 34.73 -5.94
N SER A 2 20.93 35.15 -5.73
CA SER A 2 20.35 35.20 -4.39
C SER A 2 20.23 33.79 -3.83
N ARG A 3 20.87 33.52 -2.68
CA ARG A 3 20.68 32.25 -1.96
C ARG A 3 19.25 32.19 -1.45
N VAL A 4 18.47 31.28 -2.02
CA VAL A 4 17.13 30.95 -1.54
C VAL A 4 17.32 30.25 -0.18
N ASN A 5 16.78 30.85 0.89
CA ASN A 5 16.94 30.36 2.28
C ASN A 5 15.60 30.26 3.05
N PRO A 6 14.60 29.51 2.55
CA PRO A 6 13.30 29.35 3.20
C PRO A 6 13.34 28.22 4.24
N PRO A 7 12.33 28.09 5.12
CA PRO A 7 12.05 26.77 5.65
C PRO A 7 11.64 25.88 4.48
N PHE A 8 12.52 24.97 4.10
CA PHE A 8 12.19 23.88 3.19
C PHE A 8 11.38 22.83 3.96
N ARG A 9 10.31 22.32 3.34
CA ARG A 9 9.50 21.24 3.88
C ARG A 9 9.62 20.04 2.95
N ALA A 10 9.95 18.89 3.53
CA ALA A 10 9.93 17.61 2.85
C ALA A 10 8.87 16.74 3.52
N ASP A 11 8.00 16.15 2.72
CA ASP A 11 7.02 15.18 3.19
C ASP A 11 6.98 13.99 2.25
N HIS A 12 6.54 12.87 2.81
CA HIS A 12 6.24 11.67 2.05
C HIS A 12 4.77 11.67 1.60
N VAL A 13 4.49 11.27 0.36
CA VAL A 13 3.17 11.46 -0.26
C VAL A 13 2.19 10.30 -0.06
N GLY A 14 2.66 9.10 0.28
CA GLY A 14 1.80 7.92 0.28
C GLY A 14 2.51 6.64 0.70
N SER A 15 2.72 5.73 -0.25
CA SER A 15 3.17 4.35 -0.05
C SER A 15 4.60 4.22 0.48
N LEU A 16 4.77 3.48 1.56
CA LEU A 16 6.08 3.02 2.02
C LEU A 16 6.19 1.50 1.82
N LEU A 17 7.41 0.97 1.88
CA LEU A 17 7.61 -0.48 1.82
C LEU A 17 6.89 -1.15 2.99
N ARG A 18 6.02 -2.12 2.67
CA ARG A 18 5.34 -2.93 3.68
C ARG A 18 6.39 -3.75 4.43
N PRO A 19 6.37 -3.75 5.77
CA PRO A 19 7.31 -4.53 6.53
C PRO A 19 6.98 -6.04 6.42
N PRO A 20 7.96 -6.93 6.65
CA PRO A 20 7.80 -8.37 6.43
C PRO A 20 6.60 -8.99 7.15
N GLU A 21 6.28 -8.52 8.36
CA GLU A 21 5.13 -9.00 9.13
C GLU A 21 3.79 -8.71 8.45
N VAL A 22 3.66 -7.56 7.77
CA VAL A 22 2.45 -7.22 7.01
C VAL A 22 2.36 -8.08 5.75
N LEU A 23 3.49 -8.31 5.06
CA LEU A 23 3.52 -9.19 3.89
C LEU A 23 3.10 -10.62 4.27
N GLN A 24 3.65 -11.14 5.37
CA GLN A 24 3.31 -12.46 5.88
C GLN A 24 1.83 -12.54 6.28
N ALA A 25 1.32 -11.59 7.07
CA ALA A 25 -0.09 -11.59 7.48
C ALA A 25 -1.05 -11.54 6.28
N ARG A 26 -0.72 -10.79 5.22
CA ARG A 26 -1.51 -10.76 3.99
C ARG A 26 -1.50 -12.11 3.26
N VAL A 27 -0.38 -12.82 3.24
CA VAL A 27 -0.31 -14.19 2.70
C VAL A 27 -1.22 -15.13 3.51
N GLN A 28 -1.10 -15.12 4.83
CA GLN A 28 -1.90 -15.93 5.74
C GLN A 28 -3.39 -15.66 5.61
N PHE A 29 -3.78 -14.38 5.49
CA PHE A 29 -5.16 -13.98 5.28
C PHE A 29 -5.71 -14.51 3.94
N ARG A 30 -4.93 -14.41 2.85
CA ARG A 30 -5.32 -15.00 1.55
C ARG A 30 -5.45 -16.51 1.59
N GLN A 31 -4.70 -17.18 2.46
CA GLN A 31 -4.77 -18.63 2.68
C GLN A 31 -5.87 -19.03 3.68
N GLY A 32 -6.55 -18.07 4.31
CA GLY A 32 -7.59 -18.32 5.31
C GLY A 32 -7.05 -18.75 6.68
N GLU A 33 -5.75 -18.56 6.94
CA GLU A 33 -5.10 -18.94 8.20
C GLU A 33 -5.37 -17.95 9.34
N ILE A 34 -5.63 -16.68 9.00
CA ILE A 34 -6.02 -15.63 9.94
C ILE A 34 -7.28 -14.93 9.43
N ASP A 35 -8.08 -14.40 10.36
CA ASP A 35 -9.25 -13.61 10.01
C ASP A 35 -8.88 -12.14 9.70
N ALA A 36 -9.89 -11.37 9.27
CA ALA A 36 -9.70 -9.97 8.93
C ALA A 36 -9.30 -9.10 10.14
N ALA A 37 -9.71 -9.48 11.36
CA ALA A 37 -9.39 -8.74 12.58
C ALA A 37 -7.91 -8.93 12.97
N ALA A 38 -7.39 -10.15 12.83
CA ALA A 38 -5.99 -10.49 13.03
C ALA A 38 -5.08 -9.80 12.00
N LEU A 39 -5.45 -9.82 10.70
CA LEU A 39 -4.74 -9.05 9.68
C LEU A 39 -4.72 -7.56 10.03
N ARG A 40 -5.87 -7.02 10.42
CA ARG A 40 -6.00 -5.60 10.78
C ARG A 40 -5.10 -5.22 11.95
N ALA A 41 -5.01 -6.06 12.97
CA ALA A 41 -4.15 -5.82 14.13
C ALA A 41 -2.66 -5.75 13.74
N VAL A 42 -2.20 -6.62 12.84
CA VAL A 42 -0.82 -6.57 12.32
C VAL A 42 -0.58 -5.28 11.53
N GLU A 43 -1.51 -4.90 10.65
CA GLU A 43 -1.42 -3.65 9.88
C GLU A 43 -1.43 -2.41 10.80
N ASP A 44 -2.29 -2.37 11.81
CA ASP A 44 -2.38 -1.27 12.79
C ASP A 44 -1.05 -1.09 13.55
N ASN A 45 -0.46 -2.20 14.01
CA ASN A 45 0.84 -2.18 14.71
C ASN A 45 1.97 -1.68 13.79
N ALA A 46 2.00 -2.15 12.55
CA ALA A 46 3.00 -1.72 11.56
C ALA A 46 2.87 -0.23 11.21
N ILE A 47 1.63 0.26 11.04
CA ILE A 47 1.35 1.68 10.79
C ILE A 47 1.82 2.52 11.98
N ALA A 48 1.49 2.12 13.22
CA ALA A 48 1.91 2.86 14.41
C ALA A 48 3.45 2.93 14.56
N ALA A 49 4.15 1.83 14.27
CA ALA A 49 5.60 1.80 14.28
C ALA A 49 6.21 2.69 13.18
N MET A 50 5.63 2.66 11.98
CA MET A 50 6.05 3.50 10.86
C MET A 50 5.83 4.99 11.16
N VAL A 51 4.66 5.37 11.70
CA VAL A 51 4.36 6.76 12.08
C VAL A 51 5.41 7.28 13.07
N LYS A 52 5.70 6.53 14.15
CA LYS A 52 6.76 6.91 15.10
C LYS A 52 8.12 7.10 14.43
N LYS A 53 8.47 6.25 13.47
CA LYS A 53 9.71 6.38 12.71
C LYS A 53 9.72 7.66 11.86
N VAL A 54 8.64 7.95 11.14
CA VAL A 54 8.50 9.15 10.31
C VAL A 54 8.55 10.43 11.16
N GLU A 55 7.87 10.44 12.31
CA GLU A 55 7.94 11.54 13.28
C GLU A 55 9.37 11.75 13.80
N SER A 56 10.10 10.67 14.11
CA SER A 56 11.50 10.75 14.57
C SER A 56 12.46 11.34 13.53
N LEU A 57 12.08 11.31 12.25
CA LEU A 57 12.83 11.92 11.15
C LEU A 57 12.50 13.42 10.97
N GLY A 58 11.62 13.99 11.80
CA GLY A 58 11.23 15.39 11.74
C GLY A 58 10.20 15.72 10.66
N MET A 59 9.54 14.72 10.07
CA MET A 59 8.44 14.97 9.14
C MET A 59 7.21 15.51 9.89
N GLN A 60 6.55 16.50 9.29
CA GLN A 60 5.37 17.13 9.87
C GLN A 60 4.06 16.48 9.40
N ALA A 61 4.05 15.91 8.19
CA ALA A 61 2.94 15.09 7.72
C ALA A 61 3.32 13.61 7.75
N VAL A 62 2.30 12.78 8.04
CA VAL A 62 2.39 11.33 8.04
C VAL A 62 1.28 10.76 7.16
N THR A 63 1.56 9.60 6.55
CA THR A 63 0.56 8.74 5.90
C THR A 63 0.48 7.43 6.69
N ASP A 64 -0.42 6.53 6.30
CA ASP A 64 -0.43 5.14 6.82
C ASP A 64 0.53 4.22 6.03
N GLY A 65 1.39 4.79 5.17
CA GLY A 65 2.29 4.04 4.30
C GLY A 65 1.55 3.19 3.25
N GLU A 66 0.23 3.32 3.15
CA GLU A 66 -0.65 2.52 2.30
C GLU A 66 -0.60 1.01 2.57
N PHE A 67 -0.24 0.61 3.80
CA PHE A 67 -0.01 -0.81 4.15
C PHE A 67 -1.22 -1.70 3.93
N ARG A 68 -2.43 -1.12 3.98
CA ARG A 68 -3.70 -1.85 3.82
C ARG A 68 -4.16 -1.96 2.38
N ARG A 69 -3.65 -1.12 1.48
CA ARG A 69 -4.01 -1.14 0.06
C ARG A 69 -3.18 -2.16 -0.67
N GLU A 70 -3.76 -2.84 -1.65
CA GLU A 70 -3.05 -3.59 -2.68
C GLU A 70 -2.66 -2.63 -3.83
N PHE A 71 -3.62 -1.83 -4.30
CA PHE A 71 -3.42 -0.84 -5.37
C PHE A 71 -4.00 0.52 -4.97
N PHE A 72 -3.19 1.58 -5.12
CA PHE A 72 -3.59 2.91 -4.65
C PHE A 72 -4.89 3.43 -5.30
N HIS A 73 -5.12 3.11 -6.58
CA HIS A 73 -6.26 3.58 -7.38
C HIS A 73 -7.38 2.53 -7.50
N LEU A 74 -7.05 1.23 -7.64
CA LEU A 74 -8.07 0.19 -7.87
C LEU A 74 -8.88 -0.15 -6.60
N ASP A 75 -8.26 -0.07 -5.42
CA ASP A 75 -8.94 -0.43 -4.17
C ASP A 75 -10.10 0.50 -3.80
N PHE A 76 -10.04 1.74 -4.26
CA PHE A 76 -11.14 2.68 -4.17
C PHE A 76 -12.20 2.37 -5.24
N LEU A 77 -11.79 2.27 -6.51
CA LEU A 77 -12.71 2.09 -7.63
C LEU A 77 -13.57 0.83 -7.50
N LYS A 78 -13.00 -0.28 -7.02
CA LYS A 78 -13.73 -1.55 -6.82
C LYS A 78 -14.85 -1.48 -5.78
N GLN A 79 -14.91 -0.41 -4.98
CA GLN A 79 -15.96 -0.21 -3.97
C GLN A 79 -17.12 0.66 -4.48
N LEU A 80 -17.03 1.19 -5.70
CA LEU A 80 -18.10 1.98 -6.29
C LEU A 80 -19.19 1.08 -6.87
N ALA A 81 -20.45 1.44 -6.65
CA ALA A 81 -21.58 0.76 -7.26
C ALA A 81 -21.50 0.86 -8.80
N GLY A 82 -21.80 -0.24 -9.49
CA GLY A 82 -21.66 -0.34 -10.95
C GLY A 82 -20.28 -0.78 -11.44
N VAL A 83 -19.25 -0.78 -10.58
CA VAL A 83 -17.93 -1.30 -10.96
C VAL A 83 -17.89 -2.81 -10.77
N SER A 84 -17.49 -3.53 -11.82
CA SER A 84 -17.24 -4.98 -11.79
C SER A 84 -15.74 -5.28 -11.84
N VAL A 85 -15.32 -6.26 -11.05
CA VAL A 85 -13.92 -6.73 -10.95
C VAL A 85 -13.83 -8.11 -11.61
N THR A 86 -13.00 -8.27 -12.64
CA THR A 86 -12.84 -9.55 -13.36
C THR A 86 -11.37 -9.82 -13.68
N GLY A 87 -10.96 -11.09 -13.63
CA GLY A 87 -9.65 -11.55 -14.10
C GLY A 87 -8.43 -10.74 -13.62
N GLY A 88 -7.36 -10.82 -14.39
CA GLY A 88 -6.16 -10.00 -14.27
C GLY A 88 -5.89 -9.23 -15.57
N ILE A 89 -5.22 -8.10 -15.47
CA ILE A 89 -4.63 -7.39 -16.59
C ILE A 89 -3.35 -8.13 -16.94
N GLU A 90 -3.29 -8.66 -18.17
CA GLU A 90 -2.10 -9.35 -18.64
C GLU A 90 -0.90 -8.40 -18.63
N ALA A 91 0.23 -8.89 -18.11
CA ALA A 91 1.48 -8.18 -18.21
C ALA A 91 1.87 -8.04 -19.70
N ASN A 92 2.64 -6.99 -20.00
CA ASN A 92 3.33 -6.91 -21.28
C ASN A 92 4.11 -8.24 -21.50
N PRO A 93 3.97 -8.92 -22.65
CA PRO A 93 4.68 -10.18 -22.91
C PRO A 93 6.21 -10.10 -22.80
N SER A 94 6.78 -8.89 -22.88
CA SER A 94 8.21 -8.63 -22.71
C SER A 94 8.61 -8.23 -21.28
N ALA A 95 7.66 -8.12 -20.35
CA ALA A 95 7.95 -7.82 -18.94
C ALA A 95 8.47 -9.07 -18.21
N PRO A 96 9.40 -8.91 -17.26
CA PRO A 96 9.75 -10.01 -16.36
C PRO A 96 8.50 -10.45 -15.56
N PRO A 97 8.34 -11.75 -15.29
CA PRO A 97 7.24 -12.24 -14.47
C PRO A 97 7.32 -11.64 -13.07
N ALA A 98 6.16 -11.34 -12.47
CA ALA A 98 6.09 -10.97 -11.07
C ALA A 98 6.47 -12.18 -10.20
N ASP A 99 7.34 -11.98 -9.21
CA ASP A 99 7.83 -13.05 -8.33
C ASP A 99 6.70 -13.77 -7.57
N ASP A 100 5.60 -13.07 -7.31
CA ASP A 100 4.42 -13.55 -6.59
C ASP A 100 3.24 -13.91 -7.52
N GLY A 101 3.43 -13.82 -8.84
CA GLY A 101 2.38 -14.04 -9.83
C GLY A 101 1.22 -13.05 -9.75
N MET A 102 1.37 -11.95 -9.02
CA MET A 102 0.31 -10.97 -8.82
C MET A 102 0.00 -10.24 -10.13
N GLN A 103 -1.29 -10.15 -10.45
CA GLN A 103 -1.80 -9.40 -11.59
C GLN A 103 -2.85 -8.37 -11.11
N PRO A 104 -2.76 -7.10 -11.53
CA PRO A 104 -3.81 -6.13 -11.25
C PRO A 104 -5.14 -6.59 -11.83
N PRO A 105 -6.27 -6.41 -11.14
CA PRO A 105 -7.56 -6.82 -11.68
C PRO A 105 -8.02 -5.94 -12.85
N LYS A 106 -8.82 -6.49 -13.77
CA LYS A 106 -9.54 -5.69 -14.76
C LYS A 106 -10.83 -5.14 -14.14
N LEU A 107 -11.05 -3.84 -14.28
CA LEU A 107 -12.27 -3.15 -13.86
C LEU A 107 -13.12 -2.75 -15.08
N SER A 108 -14.45 -2.87 -14.97
CA SER A 108 -15.42 -2.37 -15.95
C SER A 108 -16.61 -1.69 -15.27
N VAL A 109 -17.28 -0.79 -15.98
CA VAL A 109 -18.49 -0.06 -15.54
C VAL A 109 -19.66 -0.44 -16.45
#